data_AF-A0ABC8TWM4-F1
#
_entry.id   AF-A0ABC8TWM4-F1
#
_cell.length_a   1.000
_cell.length_b   1.000
_cell.length_c   1.000
_cell.angle_alpha   90.00
_cell.angle_beta   90.00
_cell.angle_gamma   90.00
#
_symmetry.space_group_name_H-M   'P 1'
#
loop_
_entity.id
_entity.type
_entity.pdbx_description
1 polymer ?
#
loop_
_entity_poly.entity_id
_entity_poly.type
_entity_poly.pdbx_seq_one_letter_code
_entity_poly.pdbx_strand_id
1 'polypeptide(L)'
;MTKFNVVQKCRRAAIAERKRAIHGDPLSGKLKQKPQPLSISGKRKRKLLKKWRRDQKEALENGLVTMQDVEMAVAEGTSEGAAKIPVKFHLKKSKKLKLQQLKKTGKNKRKSHKPAVKASVDVMME
;
A
#
# COMPACT_ATOMS: atom_id res chain seq x y z
N MET A 1 40.97 -21.14 -18.79
CA MET A 1 39.49 -20.96 -18.75
C MET A 1 38.89 -21.97 -19.71
N THR A 2 37.93 -22.80 -19.29
CA THR A 2 37.35 -23.82 -20.19
C THR A 2 36.75 -23.16 -21.44
N LYS A 3 36.91 -23.78 -22.62
CA LYS A 3 36.43 -23.22 -23.91
C LYS A 3 34.96 -22.79 -23.85
N PHE A 4 34.14 -23.56 -23.13
CA PHE A 4 32.74 -23.25 -22.87
C PHE A 4 32.51 -21.89 -22.20
N ASN A 5 33.31 -21.53 -21.20
CA ASN A 5 33.17 -20.26 -20.49
C ASN A 5 33.48 -19.06 -21.39
N VAL A 6 34.39 -19.21 -22.35
CA VAL A 6 34.69 -18.18 -23.35
C VAL A 6 33.50 -17.97 -24.28
N VAL A 7 32.93 -19.06 -24.81
CA VAL A 7 31.75 -19.01 -25.68
C VAL A 7 30.55 -18.39 -24.95
N GLN A 8 30.31 -18.75 -23.69
CA GLN A 8 29.23 -18.18 -22.89
C GLN A 8 29.43 -16.68 -22.62
N LYS A 9 30.67 -16.23 -22.38
CA LYS A 9 30.99 -14.80 -22.24
C LYS A 9 30.68 -14.03 -23.53
N CYS A 10 31.13 -14.53 -24.67
CA CYS A 10 30.84 -13.92 -25.97
C CYS A 10 29.33 -13.84 -26.24
N ARG A 11 28.59 -14.92 -25.97
CA ARG A 11 27.13 -14.93 -26.10
C ARG A 11 26.45 -13.88 -25.22
N ARG A 12 26.89 -13.74 -23.96
CA ARG A 12 26.36 -12.73 -23.04
C ARG A 12 26.65 -11.30 -23.52
N ALA A 13 27.83 -11.06 -24.08
CA ALA A 13 28.20 -9.77 -24.64
C ALA A 13 27.32 -9.40 -25.85
N ALA A 14 27.17 -10.31 -26.81
CA ALA A 14 26.32 -10.10 -27.99
C ALA A 14 24.85 -9.82 -27.62
N ILE A 15 24.32 -10.53 -26.62
CA ILE A 15 22.96 -10.26 -26.12
C ILE A 15 22.87 -8.86 -25.48
N ALA A 16 23.89 -8.43 -24.73
CA ALA A 16 23.91 -7.11 -24.11
C ALA A 16 23.98 -5.98 -25.15
N GLU A 17 24.79 -6.15 -26.20
CA GLU A 17 24.88 -5.22 -27.32
C GLU A 17 23.55 -5.12 -28.07
N ARG A 18 22.92 -6.26 -28.40
CA ARG A 18 21.60 -6.27 -29.02
C ARG A 18 20.56 -5.55 -28.17
N LYS A 19 20.59 -5.72 -26.85
CA LYS A 19 19.70 -4.98 -25.93
C LYS A 19 19.96 -3.48 -25.97
N ARG A 20 21.22 -3.05 -25.99
CA ARG A 20 21.60 -1.63 -26.12
C ARG A 20 21.16 -1.04 -27.47
N ALA A 21 21.26 -1.79 -28.55
CA ALA A 21 20.81 -1.33 -29.87
C ALA A 21 19.28 -1.13 -29.93
N ILE A 22 18.50 -2.03 -29.32
CA ILE A 22 17.03 -1.98 -29.39
C ILE A 22 16.42 -1.05 -28.33
N HIS A 23 16.99 -1.03 -27.12
CA HIS A 23 16.39 -0.36 -25.95
C HIS A 23 17.30 0.70 -25.31
N GLY A 24 18.51 0.90 -25.84
CA GLY A 24 19.42 1.91 -25.35
C GLY A 24 18.94 3.31 -25.69
N ASP A 25 19.45 4.28 -24.93
CA ASP A 25 19.27 5.69 -25.25
C ASP A 25 19.96 6.01 -26.59
N PRO A 26 19.32 6.72 -27.55
CA PRO A 26 19.92 7.02 -28.86
C PRO A 26 21.24 7.81 -28.76
N LEU A 27 21.41 8.65 -27.74
CA LEU A 27 22.63 9.46 -27.58
C LEU A 27 23.73 8.72 -26.82
N SER A 28 23.36 7.97 -25.77
CA SER A 28 24.35 7.31 -24.89
C SER A 28 24.62 5.85 -25.24
N GLY A 29 23.73 5.18 -25.98
CA GLY A 29 23.77 3.75 -26.25
C GLY A 29 23.61 2.87 -25.00
N LYS A 30 23.36 3.47 -23.83
CA LYS A 30 23.22 2.76 -22.55
C LYS A 30 21.75 2.42 -22.27
N LEU A 31 21.53 1.29 -21.63
CA LEU A 31 20.21 0.90 -21.13
C LEU A 31 19.84 1.79 -19.93
N LYS A 32 18.61 2.33 -19.93
CA LYS A 32 18.11 3.13 -18.80
C LYS A 32 17.95 2.25 -17.56
N GLN A 33 18.55 2.65 -16.44
CA GLN A 33 18.32 2.02 -15.15
C GLN A 33 17.00 2.54 -14.58
N LYS A 34 16.01 1.65 -14.43
CA LYS A 34 14.78 2.00 -13.73
C LYS A 34 15.06 1.96 -12.22
N PRO A 35 14.91 3.08 -11.48
CA PRO A 35 15.03 3.03 -10.04
C PRO A 35 13.98 2.07 -9.50
N GLN A 36 14.37 1.20 -8.57
CA GLN A 36 13.40 0.34 -7.90
C GLN A 36 12.47 1.22 -7.06
N PRO A 37 11.14 1.01 -7.12
CA PRO A 37 10.24 1.74 -6.24
C PRO A 37 10.53 1.33 -4.80
N LEU A 38 11.16 2.23 -4.05
CA LEU A 38 11.45 2.00 -2.64
C LEU A 38 10.15 2.05 -1.84
N SER A 39 9.91 1.02 -1.04
CA SER A 39 8.74 0.98 -0.17
C SER A 39 8.89 2.01 0.95
N ILE A 40 7.97 2.98 1.00
CA ILE A 40 7.95 4.00 2.05
C ILE A 40 7.36 3.39 3.32
N SER A 41 8.11 3.44 4.42
CA SER A 41 7.61 3.05 5.76
C SER A 41 6.32 3.79 6.14
N GLY A 42 5.41 3.11 6.85
CA GLY A 42 4.16 3.72 7.33
C GLY A 42 4.37 5.00 8.14
N LYS A 43 5.45 5.08 8.94
CA LYS A 43 5.82 6.30 9.68
C LYS A 43 6.16 7.45 8.72
N ARG A 44 6.90 7.17 7.65
CA ARG A 44 7.26 8.18 6.64
C ARG A 44 6.03 8.61 5.83
N LYS A 45 5.14 7.69 5.46
CA LYS A 45 3.84 8.03 4.86
C LYS A 45 3.03 8.97 5.77
N ARG A 46 2.93 8.66 7.07
CA ARG A 46 2.21 9.51 8.04
C ARG A 46 2.84 10.89 8.18
N LYS A 47 4.18 10.99 8.17
CA LYS A 47 4.89 12.28 8.18
C LYS A 47 4.62 13.09 6.92
N LEU A 48 4.69 12.47 5.74
CA LEU A 48 4.40 13.14 4.46
C LEU A 48 2.96 13.66 4.43
N LEU A 49 1.99 12.85 4.84
CA LEU A 49 0.58 13.28 4.92
C LEU A 49 0.36 14.41 5.94
N LYS A 50 1.11 14.42 7.05
CA LYS A 50 1.05 15.52 8.02
C LYS A 50 1.69 16.80 7.46
N LYS A 51 2.82 16.69 6.77
CA LYS A 51 3.48 17.82 6.10
C LYS A 51 2.55 18.41 5.05
N TRP A 52 2.03 17.57 4.17
CA TRP A 52 1.09 17.97 3.11
C TRP A 52 -0.13 18.71 3.65
N ARG A 53 -0.76 18.23 4.74
CA ARG A 53 -1.87 18.96 5.37
C ARG A 53 -1.48 20.31 5.96
N ARG A 54 -0.25 20.47 6.45
CA ARG A 54 0.24 21.76 6.94
C ARG A 54 0.50 22.70 5.78
N ASP A 55 1.20 22.22 4.75
CA ASP A 55 1.49 22.98 3.54
C ASP A 55 0.18 23.46 2.87
N GLN A 56 -0.88 22.63 2.82
CA GLN A 56 -2.20 23.05 2.35
C GLN A 56 -2.86 24.11 3.23
N LYS A 57 -2.76 23.97 4.55
CA LYS A 57 -3.31 24.96 5.48
C LYS A 57 -2.58 26.31 5.34
N GLU A 58 -1.27 26.28 5.21
CA GLU A 58 -0.44 27.46 4.95
C GLU A 58 -0.76 28.09 3.59
N ALA A 59 -0.97 27.28 2.55
CA ALA A 59 -1.40 27.80 1.25
C ALA A 59 -2.76 28.51 1.31
N LEU A 60 -3.71 28.01 2.12
CA LEU A 60 -4.99 28.68 2.36
C LEU A 60 -4.80 29.97 3.17
N GLU A 61 -3.98 29.95 4.22
CA GLU A 61 -3.72 31.11 5.09
C GLU A 61 -2.98 32.24 4.36
N ASN A 62 -2.03 31.88 3.48
CA ASN A 62 -1.32 32.82 2.62
C ASN A 62 -2.16 33.28 1.41
N GLY A 63 -3.42 32.82 1.27
CA GLY A 63 -4.31 33.17 0.17
C GLY A 63 -3.88 32.62 -1.19
N LEU A 64 -2.95 31.65 -1.22
CA LEU A 64 -2.44 31.01 -2.44
C LEU A 64 -3.45 30.03 -3.04
N VAL A 65 -4.42 29.57 -2.23
CA VAL A 65 -5.57 28.77 -2.68
C VAL A 65 -6.83 29.51 -2.27
N THR A 66 -7.61 29.93 -3.25
CA THR A 66 -8.90 30.59 -3.05
C THR A 66 -10.05 29.58 -3.15
N MET A 67 -11.23 29.94 -2.61
CA MET A 67 -12.43 29.10 -2.75
C MET A 67 -12.75 28.76 -4.22
N GLN A 68 -12.47 29.69 -5.14
CA GLN A 68 -12.66 29.50 -6.57
C GLN A 68 -11.75 28.39 -7.15
N ASP A 69 -10.50 28.30 -6.70
CA ASP A 69 -9.58 27.23 -7.12
C ASP A 69 -10.06 25.85 -6.68
N VAL A 70 -10.69 25.79 -5.50
CA VAL A 70 -11.30 24.56 -4.98
C VAL A 70 -12.51 24.17 -5.83
N GLU A 71 -13.36 25.12 -6.19
CA GLU A 71 -14.53 24.90 -7.04
C GLU A 71 -14.14 24.39 -8.44
N MET A 72 -13.12 25.00 -9.06
CA MET A 72 -12.61 24.55 -10.37
C MET A 72 -12.04 23.12 -10.30
N ALA A 73 -11.27 22.78 -9.27
CA ALA A 73 -10.72 21.44 -9.10
C ALA A 73 -11.81 20.36 -8.90
N VAL A 74 -12.90 20.69 -8.20
CA VAL A 74 -14.03 19.78 -7.97
C VAL A 74 -14.85 19.57 -9.26
N ALA A 75 -15.02 20.63 -10.06
CA ALA A 75 -15.69 20.55 -11.34
C ALA A 75 -14.93 19.65 -12.34
N GLU A 76 -13.60 19.75 -12.38
CA GLU A 76 -12.76 18.90 -13.24
C GLU A 76 -12.77 17.43 -12.77
N GLY A 77 -12.63 17.19 -11.46
CA GLY A 77 -12.51 15.84 -10.88
C GLY A 77 -13.77 14.97 -10.93
N THR A 78 -14.94 15.54 -11.25
CA THR A 78 -16.20 14.78 -11.41
C THR A 78 -16.45 14.32 -12.84
N SER A 79 -15.69 14.82 -13.82
CA SER A 79 -15.87 14.51 -15.24
C SER A 79 -15.07 13.28 -15.72
N GLU A 80 -14.06 12.82 -14.97
CA GLU A 80 -13.26 11.66 -15.35
C GLU A 80 -13.81 10.37 -14.71
N GLY A 81 -14.61 9.65 -15.51
CA GLY A 81 -15.37 8.47 -15.13
C GLY A 81 -14.56 7.37 -14.43
N ALA A 82 -14.87 7.17 -13.14
CA ALA A 82 -14.47 5.99 -12.38
C ALA A 82 -15.31 4.76 -12.81
N ALA A 83 -15.07 4.25 -14.02
CA ALA A 83 -15.51 2.93 -14.42
C ALA A 83 -14.69 1.89 -13.62
N LYS A 84 -15.21 1.47 -12.47
CA LYS A 84 -14.65 0.40 -11.65
C LYS A 84 -14.78 -0.92 -12.43
N ILE A 85 -13.75 -1.30 -13.16
CA ILE A 85 -13.67 -2.63 -13.78
C ILE A 85 -13.55 -3.67 -12.64
N PRO A 86 -14.48 -4.62 -12.51
CA PRO A 86 -14.36 -5.67 -11.50
C PRO A 86 -13.20 -6.60 -11.87
N VAL A 87 -12.12 -6.54 -11.08
CA VAL A 87 -10.96 -7.41 -11.25
C VAL A 87 -11.32 -8.84 -10.83
N LYS A 88 -11.53 -9.72 -11.82
CA LYS A 88 -11.86 -11.13 -11.62
C LYS A 88 -10.59 -11.90 -11.20
N PHE A 89 -10.41 -12.09 -9.90
CA PHE A 89 -9.28 -12.86 -9.36
C PHE A 89 -9.57 -14.36 -9.44
N HIS A 90 -8.69 -15.12 -10.07
CA HIS A 90 -8.82 -16.58 -10.19
C HIS A 90 -8.07 -17.25 -9.04
N LEU A 91 -8.77 -17.59 -7.96
CA LEU A 91 -8.18 -18.42 -6.89
C LEU A 91 -8.06 -19.86 -7.38
N LYS A 92 -6.84 -20.37 -7.49
CA LYS A 92 -6.62 -21.82 -7.58
C LYS A 92 -7.05 -22.43 -6.25
N LYS A 93 -8.17 -23.16 -6.24
CA LYS A 93 -8.68 -23.89 -5.08
C LYS A 93 -7.65 -24.96 -4.69
N SER A 94 -6.71 -24.63 -3.82
CA SER A 94 -5.86 -25.65 -3.20
C SER A 94 -6.68 -26.36 -2.13
N LYS A 95 -6.91 -27.67 -2.31
CA LYS A 95 -7.62 -28.57 -1.36
C LYS A 95 -6.94 -28.71 0.03
N LYS A 96 -6.08 -27.77 0.43
CA LYS A 96 -5.27 -27.83 1.66
C LYS A 96 -5.38 -26.61 2.58
N LEU A 97 -6.33 -25.69 2.32
CA LEU A 97 -6.77 -24.77 3.38
C LEU A 97 -7.85 -25.47 4.22
N LYS A 98 -7.44 -26.49 4.97
CA LYS A 98 -8.22 -26.92 6.13
C LYS A 98 -8.12 -25.77 7.13
N LEU A 99 -9.16 -24.94 7.17
CA LEU A 99 -9.44 -24.11 8.34
C LEU A 99 -9.30 -25.02 9.55
N GLN A 100 -8.22 -24.83 10.31
CA GLN A 100 -8.18 -25.26 11.70
C GLN A 100 -9.36 -24.55 12.35
N GLN A 101 -10.48 -25.27 12.44
CA GLN A 101 -11.67 -24.83 13.12
C GLN A 101 -11.22 -24.42 14.52
N LEU A 102 -11.25 -23.13 14.79
CA LEU A 102 -11.15 -22.58 16.13
C LEU A 102 -12.22 -23.30 16.96
N LYS A 103 -11.80 -24.33 17.71
CA LYS A 103 -12.65 -25.02 18.68
C LYS A 103 -13.00 -24.03 19.79
N LYS A 104 -14.10 -23.32 19.60
CA LYS A 104 -14.79 -22.56 20.65
C LYS A 104 -16.23 -23.01 20.69
N THR A 105 -16.53 -24.01 21.51
CA THR A 105 -17.89 -24.27 22.01
C THR A 105 -17.82 -25.06 23.31
N GLY A 106 -18.47 -24.55 24.36
CA GLY A 106 -18.65 -25.29 25.62
C GLY A 106 -19.10 -24.46 26.82
N LYS A 107 -20.09 -23.58 26.66
CA LYS A 107 -20.78 -22.93 27.78
C LYS A 107 -21.60 -24.01 28.49
N ASN A 108 -21.20 -24.45 29.70
CA ASN A 108 -22.03 -25.32 30.53
C ASN A 108 -22.10 -24.81 31.98
N LYS A 109 -23.35 -24.65 32.41
CA LYS A 109 -23.83 -24.20 33.71
C LYS A 109 -23.30 -25.09 34.84
N ARG A 110 -22.84 -24.50 35.95
CA ARG A 110 -23.19 -24.98 37.30
C ARG A 110 -23.38 -23.80 38.25
N LYS A 111 -24.57 -23.76 38.85
CA LYS A 111 -24.93 -22.91 39.98
C LYS A 111 -24.16 -23.40 41.22
N SER A 112 -23.63 -22.48 42.03
CA SER A 112 -23.63 -22.65 43.48
C SER A 112 -24.13 -21.37 44.12
N HIS A 113 -24.98 -21.54 45.13
CA HIS A 113 -25.82 -20.54 45.74
C HIS A 113 -25.10 -19.81 46.89
N LYS A 114 -25.28 -18.48 46.93
CA LYS A 114 -25.61 -17.60 48.09
C LYS A 114 -24.54 -17.33 49.18
N PRO A 115 -24.71 -16.27 50.01
CA PRO A 115 -25.28 -14.94 49.73
C PRO A 115 -24.55 -13.73 50.40
N ALA A 116 -24.94 -12.52 49.99
CA ALA A 116 -25.08 -11.26 50.75
C ALA A 116 -23.87 -10.66 51.50
N VAL A 117 -23.51 -9.41 51.18
CA VAL A 117 -23.64 -8.23 52.07
C VAL A 117 -23.75 -6.96 51.19
N LYS A 118 -24.53 -6.01 51.69
CA LYS A 118 -24.97 -4.72 51.11
C LYS A 118 -23.87 -3.63 51.15
N ALA A 119 -24.22 -2.49 50.55
CA ALA A 119 -23.68 -1.12 50.71
C ALA A 119 -22.49 -0.78 49.79
N SER A 120 -22.42 0.37 49.15
CA SER A 120 -23.26 1.58 49.14
C SER A 120 -22.98 2.34 47.83
N VAL A 121 -24.02 2.97 47.29
CA VAL A 121 -23.92 4.03 46.30
C VAL A 121 -23.14 5.18 46.93
N ASP A 122 -22.12 5.71 46.25
CA ASP A 122 -21.79 7.12 46.40
C ASP A 122 -21.41 7.75 45.06
N VAL A 123 -21.90 8.98 44.94
CA VAL A 123 -21.94 9.90 43.81
C VAL A 123 -20.74 10.87 43.91
N MET A 124 -20.59 11.73 42.90
CA MET A 124 -19.75 12.95 42.80
C MET A 124 -18.52 12.75 41.89
N MET A 125 -18.55 13.15 40.61
CA MET A 125 -18.45 14.53 40.08
C MET A 125 -17.29 15.32 40.70
N GLU A 126 -16.18 15.41 39.97
CA GLU A 126 -15.75 16.60 39.20
C GLU A 126 -14.81 16.18 38.06
#